data_AF-A0A1G9T9E8-F1
#
_entry.id   AF-A0A1G9T9E8-F1
#
_cell.length_a   1.000
_cell.length_b   1.000
_cell.length_c   1.000
_cell.angle_alpha   90.00
_cell.angle_beta   90.00
_cell.angle_gamma   90.00
#
_symmetry.space_group_name_H-M   'P 1'
#
loop_
_entity.id
_entity.type
_entity.pdbx_description
1 polymer ?
#
loop_
_entity_poly.entity_id
_entity_poly.type
_entity_poly.pdbx_seq_one_letter_code
_entity_poly.pdbx_strand_id
1 'polypeptide(L)'
;MSRWSTRRGQVEPTAALVAVFAVAVGLTLYAGALDSLPAAEDSRSVAEPTLSRVHESLTATGVANPADLHDTLAAGPDGYHVAVTLAADGERWRVGPAAPPTAATAARPVSVRIAAGVVVSGRLRVEVWA
;
A
#
# COMPACT_ATOMS: atom_id res chain seq x y z
N MET A 1 -57.30 -25.95 -28.18
CA MET A 1 -56.21 -26.24 -27.22
C MET A 1 -54.91 -25.76 -27.85
N SER A 2 -54.51 -24.52 -27.57
CA SER A 2 -53.33 -23.90 -28.18
C SER A 2 -52.06 -24.44 -27.51
N ARG A 3 -51.21 -25.12 -28.29
CA ARG A 3 -49.91 -25.62 -27.82
C ARG A 3 -48.96 -24.43 -27.64
N TRP A 4 -48.74 -24.04 -26.39
CA TRP A 4 -47.63 -23.17 -26.03
C TRP A 4 -46.33 -23.96 -26.21
N SER A 5 -45.63 -23.76 -27.33
CA SER A 5 -44.31 -24.36 -27.51
C SER A 5 -43.28 -23.55 -26.71
N THR A 6 -42.60 -24.28 -25.84
CA THR A 6 -41.57 -23.87 -24.90
C THR A 6 -40.35 -23.29 -25.60
N ARG A 7 -40.43 -22.04 -26.07
CA ARG A 7 -39.29 -21.29 -26.63
C ARG A 7 -38.63 -20.41 -25.57
N ARG A 8 -38.38 -20.97 -24.39
CA ARG A 8 -37.77 -20.27 -23.25
C ARG A 8 -37.07 -21.31 -22.38
N GLY A 9 -35.77 -21.51 -22.57
CA GLY A 9 -35.02 -22.46 -21.73
C GLY A 9 -33.68 -22.97 -22.23
N GLN A 10 -33.30 -22.73 -23.48
CA GLN A 10 -31.91 -22.93 -23.89
C GLN A 10 -31.32 -21.57 -24.22
N VAL A 11 -30.66 -20.97 -23.23
CA VAL A 11 -29.53 -20.09 -23.55
C VAL A 11 -28.64 -20.94 -24.45
N GLU A 12 -28.50 -20.55 -25.71
CA GLU A 12 -27.74 -21.33 -26.68
C GLU A 12 -26.35 -21.54 -26.07
N PRO A 13 -25.89 -22.78 -25.82
CA PRO A 13 -24.65 -23.01 -25.09
C PRO A 13 -23.47 -22.31 -25.76
N THR A 14 -23.56 -22.10 -27.08
CA THR A 14 -22.68 -21.26 -27.88
C THR A 14 -22.68 -19.79 -27.44
N ALA A 15 -23.84 -19.17 -27.25
CA ALA A 15 -23.96 -17.78 -26.79
C ALA A 15 -23.35 -17.59 -25.39
N ALA A 16 -23.53 -18.57 -24.50
CA ALA A 16 -22.90 -18.57 -23.19
C ALA A 16 -21.35 -18.65 -23.29
N LEU A 17 -20.83 -19.54 -24.16
CA LEU A 17 -19.39 -19.65 -24.39
C LEU A 17 -18.79 -18.38 -25.01
N VAL A 18 -19.50 -17.76 -25.96
CA VAL A 18 -19.08 -16.47 -26.55
C VAL A 18 -19.01 -15.38 -25.49
N ALA A 19 -20.00 -15.31 -24.59
CA ALA A 19 -20.00 -14.36 -23.50
C ALA A 19 -18.84 -14.58 -22.53
N VAL A 20 -18.58 -15.82 -22.11
CA VAL A 20 -17.46 -16.15 -21.23
C VAL A 20 -16.12 -15.84 -21.90
N PHE A 21 -15.98 -16.16 -23.18
CA PHE A 21 -14.79 -15.83 -23.96
C PHE A 21 -14.56 -14.32 -24.02
N ALA A 22 -15.60 -13.53 -24.31
CA ALA A 22 -15.50 -12.07 -24.32
C ALA A 22 -15.10 -11.51 -22.95
N VAL A 23 -15.63 -12.05 -21.86
CA VAL A 23 -15.24 -11.66 -20.49
C VAL A 23 -13.79 -12.03 -20.20
N ALA A 24 -13.34 -13.23 -20.57
CA ALA A 24 -11.97 -13.68 -20.37
C ALA A 24 -10.97 -12.84 -21.17
N VAL A 25 -11.29 -12.50 -22.43
CA VAL A 25 -10.49 -11.59 -23.26
C VAL A 25 -10.46 -10.19 -22.64
N GLY A 26 -11.59 -9.66 -22.19
CA GLY A 26 -11.66 -8.38 -21.50
C GLY A 26 -10.79 -8.36 -20.23
N LEU A 27 -10.83 -9.41 -19.42
CA LEU A 27 -9.97 -9.56 -18.24
C LEU A 27 -8.49 -9.64 -18.62
N THR A 28 -8.15 -10.38 -19.67
CA THR A 28 -6.75 -10.56 -20.13
C THR A 28 -6.19 -9.24 -20.68
N LEU A 29 -6.98 -8.50 -21.47
CA LEU A 29 -6.61 -7.18 -21.96
C LEU A 29 -6.49 -6.17 -20.81
N TYR A 30 -7.40 -6.22 -19.84
CA TYR A 30 -7.34 -5.38 -18.65
C TYR A 30 -6.09 -5.66 -17.80
N ALA A 31 -5.81 -6.94 -17.54
CA ALA A 31 -4.62 -7.37 -16.82
C ALA A 31 -3.34 -6.99 -17.57
N GLY A 32 -3.29 -7.18 -18.89
CA GLY A 32 -2.15 -6.75 -19.71
C GLY A 32 -1.98 -5.23 -19.76
N ALA A 33 -3.08 -4.46 -19.76
CA ALA A 33 -3.02 -3.01 -19.66
C ALA A 33 -2.46 -2.56 -18.29
N LEU A 34 -2.84 -3.26 -17.21
CA LEU A 34 -2.25 -3.06 -15.88
C LEU A 34 -0.75 -3.41 -15.86
N ASP A 35 -0.36 -4.54 -16.45
CA ASP A 35 1.04 -5.01 -16.53
C ASP A 35 1.93 -4.07 -17.38
N SER A 36 1.33 -3.37 -18.35
CA SER A 36 2.03 -2.36 -19.15
C SER A 36 2.29 -1.04 -18.43
N LEU A 37 1.68 -0.83 -17.25
CA LEU A 37 2.01 0.30 -16.41
C LEU A 37 3.38 0.03 -15.76
N PRO A 38 4.31 1.01 -15.76
CA PRO A 38 5.61 0.83 -15.14
C PRO A 38 5.44 0.38 -13.69
N ALA A 39 6.06 -0.75 -13.34
CA ALA A 39 5.97 -1.40 -12.05
C ALA A 39 6.34 -0.44 -10.91
N ALA A 40 5.33 0.17 -10.30
CA ALA A 40 5.45 0.76 -8.97
C ALA A 40 5.43 -0.33 -7.87
N GLU A 41 5.39 -1.61 -8.26
CA GLU A 41 5.06 -2.74 -7.42
C GLU A 41 6.24 -3.27 -6.61
N ASP A 42 7.47 -3.36 -7.16
CA ASP A 42 8.64 -3.83 -6.39
C ASP A 42 9.01 -2.87 -5.25
N SER A 43 8.97 -1.57 -5.55
CA SER A 43 9.20 -0.51 -4.58
C SER A 43 8.12 -0.51 -3.49
N ARG A 44 6.83 -0.51 -3.87
CA ARG A 44 5.72 -0.52 -2.90
C ARG A 44 5.68 -1.80 -2.07
N SER A 45 6.09 -2.93 -2.63
CA SER A 45 6.28 -4.23 -1.97
C SER A 45 7.25 -4.14 -0.77
N VAL A 46 8.32 -3.35 -0.86
CA VAL A 46 9.30 -3.21 0.24
C VAL A 46 8.90 -2.12 1.24
N ALA A 47 8.23 -1.06 0.79
CA ALA A 47 7.87 0.08 1.65
C ALA A 47 6.86 -0.29 2.75
N GLU A 48 5.82 -1.09 2.46
CA GLU A 48 4.78 -1.44 3.43
C GLU A 48 5.28 -2.36 4.56
N PRO A 49 6.06 -3.42 4.28
CA PRO A 49 6.71 -4.22 5.33
C PRO A 49 7.73 -3.41 6.14
N THR A 50 8.46 -2.50 5.50
CA THR A 50 9.40 -1.62 6.21
C THR A 50 8.66 -0.66 7.13
N LEU A 51 7.56 -0.06 6.65
CA LEU A 51 6.69 0.79 7.46
C LEU A 51 6.06 0.03 8.63
N SER A 52 5.71 -1.24 8.44
CA SER A 52 5.19 -2.08 9.51
C SER A 52 6.23 -2.32 10.60
N ARG A 53 7.48 -2.65 10.22
CA ARG A 53 8.61 -2.81 11.16
C ARG A 53 8.97 -1.50 11.87
N VAL A 54 9.07 -0.39 11.15
CA VAL A 54 9.31 0.95 11.72
C VAL A 54 8.20 1.33 12.70
N HIS A 55 6.93 1.05 12.36
CA HIS A 55 5.81 1.32 13.24
C HIS A 55 5.85 0.48 14.52
N GLU A 56 6.14 -0.81 14.42
CA GLU A 56 6.25 -1.71 15.57
C GLU A 56 7.39 -1.27 16.51
N SER A 57 8.54 -0.90 15.95
CA SER A 57 9.66 -0.34 16.71
C SER A 57 9.30 0.98 17.39
N LEU A 58 8.64 1.90 16.68
CA LEU A 58 8.32 3.25 17.18
C LEU A 58 7.17 3.25 18.19
N THR A 59 6.29 2.26 18.11
CA THR A 59 5.04 2.18 18.88
C THR A 59 5.08 1.07 19.93
N ALA A 60 6.28 0.64 20.34
CA ALA A 60 6.45 -0.40 21.36
C ALA A 60 5.72 -0.11 22.69
N THR A 61 5.50 1.18 23.01
CA THR A 61 4.73 1.64 24.18
C THR A 61 3.28 2.04 23.86
N GLY A 62 2.79 1.74 22.66
CA GLY A 62 1.46 2.10 22.16
C GLY A 62 1.35 3.53 21.60
N VAL A 63 2.37 4.37 21.80
CA VAL A 63 2.42 5.75 21.30
C VAL A 63 3.79 6.04 20.70
N ALA A 64 3.82 6.65 19.52
CA ALA A 64 5.05 7.05 18.86
C ALA A 64 5.68 8.24 19.60
N ASN A 65 6.95 8.11 19.96
CA ASN A 65 7.75 9.16 20.57
C ASN A 65 8.78 9.68 19.55
N PRO A 66 8.78 10.98 19.21
CA PRO A 66 9.73 11.55 18.26
C PRO A 66 11.21 11.35 18.62
N ALA A 67 11.54 11.19 19.91
CA ALA A 67 12.92 10.96 20.36
C ALA A 67 13.47 9.59 19.91
N ASP A 68 12.58 8.60 19.76
CA ASP A 68 12.94 7.22 19.42
C ASP A 68 12.96 7.00 17.89
N LEU A 69 12.73 8.06 17.11
CA LEU A 69 12.65 7.98 15.65
C LEU A 69 13.97 7.51 15.03
N HIS A 70 15.11 7.88 15.60
CA HIS A 70 16.43 7.53 15.06
C HIS A 70 16.69 6.02 15.09
N ASP A 71 16.23 5.33 16.13
CA ASP A 71 16.42 3.89 16.31
C ASP A 71 15.65 3.07 15.27
N THR A 72 14.60 3.66 14.68
CA THR A 72 13.80 2.99 13.64
C THR A 72 14.55 2.79 12.32
N LEU A 73 15.67 3.49 12.09
CA LEU A 73 16.48 3.29 10.89
C LEU A 73 17.07 1.88 10.82
N ALA A 74 17.32 1.24 11.98
CA ALA A 74 17.80 -0.13 12.05
C ALA A 74 16.77 -1.17 11.59
N ALA A 75 15.49 -0.78 11.48
CA ALA A 75 14.41 -1.65 10.99
C ALA A 75 14.34 -1.70 9.44
N GLY A 76 15.21 -0.96 8.75
CA GLY A 76 15.31 -0.96 7.30
C GLY A 76 15.78 -2.31 6.73
N PRO A 77 15.35 -2.70 5.52
CA PRO A 77 15.86 -3.88 4.85
C PRO A 77 17.33 -3.71 4.43
N ASP A 78 18.11 -4.78 4.53
CA ASP A 78 19.51 -4.79 4.11
C ASP A 78 19.66 -4.43 2.63
N GLY A 79 20.65 -3.59 2.31
CA GLY A 79 20.91 -3.14 0.93
C GLY A 79 19.97 -2.04 0.42
N TYR A 80 19.11 -1.48 1.29
CA TYR A 80 18.27 -0.33 0.98
C TYR A 80 18.59 0.87 1.87
N HIS A 81 18.41 2.05 1.31
CA HIS A 81 18.32 3.30 2.05
C HIS A 81 16.89 3.55 2.51
N VAL A 82 16.75 4.02 3.75
CA VAL A 82 15.45 4.32 4.36
C VAL A 82 15.45 5.75 4.91
N ALA A 83 14.38 6.48 4.62
CA ALA A 83 14.05 7.72 5.30
C ALA A 83 12.70 7.58 6.00
N VAL A 84 12.63 8.02 7.25
CA VAL A 84 11.41 7.99 8.05
C VAL A 84 11.04 9.42 8.41
N THR A 85 9.78 9.77 8.19
CA THR A 85 9.22 11.07 8.54
C THR A 85 8.01 10.87 9.43
N LEU A 86 8.03 11.50 10.60
CA LEU A 86 6.90 11.60 11.50
C LEU A 86 6.38 13.04 11.47
N ALA A 87 5.08 13.22 11.26
CA ALA A 87 4.44 14.52 11.24
C ALA A 87 3.28 14.54 12.24
N ALA A 88 3.27 15.50 13.16
CA ALA A 88 2.17 15.67 14.12
C ALA A 88 2.11 17.13 14.58
N ASP A 89 0.91 17.67 14.78
CA ASP A 89 0.68 19.04 15.28
C ASP A 89 1.48 20.16 14.57
N GLY A 90 1.63 20.04 13.25
CA GLY A 90 2.43 20.98 12.43
C GLY A 90 3.94 20.78 12.52
N GLU A 91 4.42 19.99 13.48
CA GLU A 91 5.82 19.58 13.59
C GLU A 91 6.14 18.38 12.69
N ARG A 92 7.38 18.33 12.23
CA ARG A 92 7.90 17.26 11.36
C ARG A 92 9.29 16.86 11.80
N TRP A 93 9.43 15.59 12.15
CA TRP A 93 10.70 14.95 12.47
C TRP A 93 11.09 14.01 11.33
N ARG A 94 12.31 14.15 10.82
CA ARG A 94 12.84 13.31 9.74
C ARG A 94 14.17 12.71 10.15
N VAL A 95 14.34 11.43 9.87
CA VAL A 95 15.61 10.72 9.98
C VAL A 95 15.92 9.99 8.68
N GLY A 96 17.21 9.76 8.43
CA GLY A 96 17.71 9.13 7.22
C GLY A 96 18.03 10.13 6.10
N PRO A 97 18.66 9.65 5.00
CA PRO A 97 19.06 10.47 3.87
C PRO A 97 17.88 11.07 3.10
N ALA A 98 18.15 12.05 2.25
CA ALA A 98 17.12 12.64 1.40
C ALA A 98 16.70 11.64 0.31
N ALA A 99 15.46 11.18 0.37
CA ALA A 99 14.90 10.24 -0.60
C ALA A 99 14.85 10.84 -2.01
N PRO A 100 15.22 10.07 -3.05
CA PRO A 100 15.00 10.46 -4.44
C PRO A 100 13.50 10.44 -4.79
N PRO A 101 13.07 11.13 -5.86
CA PRO A 101 11.65 11.16 -6.28
C PRO A 101 11.07 9.79 -6.65
N THR A 102 11.96 8.83 -6.97
CA THR A 102 11.63 7.45 -7.34
C THR A 102 11.50 6.52 -6.13
N ALA A 103 11.72 7.01 -4.90
CA ALA A 103 11.67 6.19 -3.71
C ALA A 103 10.28 5.61 -3.47
N ALA A 104 10.27 4.34 -3.08
CA ALA A 104 9.08 3.68 -2.61
C ALA A 104 8.53 4.38 -1.38
N THR A 105 7.24 4.69 -1.35
CA THR A 105 6.64 5.39 -0.22
C THR A 105 5.48 4.59 0.35
N ALA A 106 5.48 4.42 1.68
CA ALA A 106 4.32 3.98 2.46
C ALA A 106 4.04 5.00 3.57
N ALA A 107 2.77 5.15 3.96
CA ALA A 107 2.41 6.04 5.05
C ALA A 107 1.14 5.59 5.78
N ARG A 108 1.14 5.73 7.12
CA ARG A 108 0.00 5.38 7.98
C ARG A 108 -0.26 6.41 9.08
N PRO A 109 -1.51 6.54 9.55
CA PRO A 109 -1.80 7.31 10.75
C PRO A 109 -1.21 6.63 12.00
N VAL A 110 -0.73 7.42 12.95
CA VAL A 110 -0.17 6.96 14.22
C VAL A 110 -0.50 7.94 15.35
N SER A 111 -0.60 7.47 16.58
CA SER A 111 -0.68 8.33 17.75
C SER A 111 0.71 8.79 18.16
N VAL A 112 0.92 10.11 18.26
CA VAL A 112 2.22 10.72 18.56
C VAL A 112 2.16 11.45 19.88
N ARG A 113 3.15 11.21 20.75
CA ARG A 113 3.33 11.96 22.00
C ARG A 113 4.19 13.19 21.70
N ILE A 114 3.58 14.37 21.80
CA ILE A 114 4.28 15.65 21.58
C ILE A 114 4.72 16.29 22.90
N ALA A 115 4.08 15.94 24.02
CA ALA A 115 4.48 16.36 25.36
C ALA A 115 4.00 15.32 26.40
N ALA A 116 4.44 15.47 27.66
CA ALA A 116 4.01 14.60 28.74
C ALA A 116 2.48 14.62 28.89
N GLY A 117 1.84 13.47 28.66
CA GLY A 117 0.38 13.32 28.70
C GLY A 117 -0.38 13.87 27.49
N VAL A 118 0.31 14.44 26.49
CA VAL A 118 -0.32 15.00 25.29
C VAL A 118 -0.06 14.09 24.10
N VAL A 119 -1.13 13.45 23.62
CA VAL A 119 -1.11 12.55 22.47
C VAL A 119 -2.01 13.11 21.38
N VAL A 120 -1.49 13.21 20.17
CA VAL A 120 -2.20 13.71 18.99
C VAL A 120 -2.14 12.70 17.86
N SER A 121 -3.08 12.80 16.91
CA SER A 121 -2.99 12.03 15.67
C SER A 121 -1.90 12.62 14.77
N GLY A 122 -0.97 11.79 14.34
CA GLY A 122 0.08 12.12 13.39
C GLY A 122 0.10 11.16 12.20
N ARG A 123 1.09 11.36 11.33
CA ARG A 123 1.32 10.54 10.15
C ARG A 123 2.78 10.08 10.14
N LEU A 124 2.96 8.77 10.07
CA LEU A 124 4.26 8.14 9.85
C LEU A 124 4.38 7.82 8.36
N ARG A 125 5.47 8.29 7.74
CA ARG A 125 5.82 8.05 6.33
C ARG A 125 7.19 7.41 6.28
N VAL A 126 7.32 6.38 5.46
CA VAL A 126 8.58 5.70 5.19
C VAL A 126 8.86 5.76 3.70
N GLU A 127 10.08 6.11 3.36
CA GLU A 127 10.61 6.16 1.99
C GLU A 127 11.78 5.17 1.89
N VAL A 128 11.74 4.27 0.91
CA VAL A 128 12.75 3.21 0.73
C VAL A 128 13.24 3.19 -0.71
N TRP A 129 14.56 3.07 -0.90
CA TRP A 129 15.19 2.96 -2.22
C TRP A 129 16.50 2.19 -2.14
N ALA A 130 16.97 1.64 -3.26
CA ALA A 130 18.28 0.98 -3.36
C ALA A 130 19.37 2.00 -3.73
#